data_AF-A0A544TAT3-F1
#
_entry.id   AF-A0A544TAT3-F1
#
_cell.length_a   1.000
_cell.length_b   1.000
_cell.length_c   1.000
_cell.angle_alpha   90.00
_cell.angle_beta   90.00
_cell.angle_gamma   90.00
#
_symmetry.space_group_name_H-M   'P 1'
#
loop_
_entity.id
_entity.type
_entity.pdbx_description
1 polymer ?
#
loop_
_entity_poly.entity_id
_entity_poly.type
_entity_poly.pdbx_seq_one_letter_code
_entity_poly.pdbx_strand_id
1 'polypeptide(L)'
;MSAIVLGGILFISMVIGAGMAWLIATIFQHSKEGLALLCGGFLVGILALDLIPSAINAYKLPGIALGILIGFIFLLLVNTSFHSSNQHKPSVYLLTIALFIHTIPLSLTIGNLLEDSSFARSITTSTILHHIPEGFALTSVFVSQGQKIINLFLCFISLSFCFSMFIWIGNHIHLDMKAQSILLGISIGLIAITSVNEFILRNIKVMSTRSAATFILLGYLLSVVFHVVF
;
A
#
# COMPACT_ATOMS: atom_id res chain seq x y z
N MET A 1 3.12 20.98 -6.38
CA MET A 1 2.34 20.27 -7.43
C MET A 1 0.88 20.30 -7.01
N SER A 2 -0.09 20.36 -7.94
CA SER A 2 -1.51 20.35 -7.53
C SER A 2 -1.96 18.94 -7.14
N ALA A 3 -2.98 18.85 -6.28
CA ALA A 3 -3.54 17.58 -5.83
C ALA A 3 -3.99 16.67 -6.99
N ILE A 4 -4.54 17.26 -8.05
CA ILE A 4 -4.98 16.56 -9.27
C ILE A 4 -3.79 15.91 -10.00
N VAL A 5 -2.66 16.63 -10.10
CA VAL A 5 -1.45 16.08 -10.75
C VAL A 5 -0.92 14.89 -9.95
N LEU A 6 -0.91 14.99 -8.62
CA LEU A 6 -0.47 13.88 -7.75
C LEU A 6 -1.40 12.67 -7.86
N GLY A 7 -2.72 12.89 -7.95
CA GLY A 7 -3.67 11.82 -8.28
C GLY A 7 -3.39 11.15 -9.63
N GLY A 8 -3.12 11.95 -10.66
CA GLY A 8 -2.74 11.43 -11.97
C GLY A 8 -1.47 10.58 -11.92
N ILE A 9 -0.46 11.02 -11.15
CA ILE A 9 0.77 10.26 -10.96
C ILE A 9 0.52 8.96 -10.18
N LEU A 10 -0.31 8.99 -9.13
CA LEU A 10 -0.73 7.77 -8.42
C LEU A 10 -1.37 6.79 -9.40
N PHE A 11 -2.31 7.26 -10.22
CA PHE A 11 -2.99 6.42 -11.20
C PHE A 11 -1.99 5.74 -12.15
N ILE A 12 -1.04 6.51 -12.69
CA ILE A 12 0.03 5.97 -13.55
C ILE A 12 0.86 4.93 -12.79
N SER A 13 1.21 5.18 -11.53
CA SER A 13 1.99 4.27 -10.70
C SER A 13 1.26 2.95 -10.46
N MET A 14 -0.05 3.00 -10.17
CA MET A 14 -0.89 1.81 -10.04
C MET A 14 -0.96 1.01 -11.35
N VAL A 15 -1.07 1.69 -12.50
CA VAL A 15 -1.07 1.06 -13.83
C VAL A 15 0.27 0.39 -14.14
N ILE A 16 1.40 1.03 -13.80
CA ILE A 16 2.73 0.42 -13.92
C ILE A 16 2.81 -0.84 -13.06
N GLY A 17 2.37 -0.76 -11.81
CA GLY A 17 2.27 -1.90 -10.89
C GLY A 17 1.42 -3.03 -11.44
N ALA A 18 0.28 -2.70 -12.07
CA ALA A 18 -0.59 -3.67 -12.74
C ALA A 18 0.09 -4.37 -13.91
N GLY A 19 0.82 -3.61 -14.74
CA GLY A 19 1.61 -4.17 -15.84
C GLY A 19 2.69 -5.13 -15.34
N MET A 20 3.39 -4.76 -14.26
CA MET A 20 4.37 -5.62 -13.60
C MET A 20 3.73 -6.90 -13.05
N ALA A 21 2.57 -6.80 -12.38
CA ALA A 21 1.83 -7.96 -11.89
C ALA A 21 1.39 -8.89 -13.00
N TRP A 22 0.91 -8.34 -14.11
CA TRP A 22 0.51 -9.15 -15.25
C TRP A 22 1.70 -9.89 -15.88
N LEU A 23 2.82 -9.20 -16.11
CA LEU A 23 4.05 -9.80 -16.66
C LEU A 23 4.58 -10.91 -15.74
N ILE A 24 4.68 -10.64 -14.44
CA ILE A 24 5.14 -11.63 -13.45
C ILE A 24 4.15 -12.79 -13.37
N ALA A 25 2.84 -12.53 -13.40
CA ALA A 25 1.84 -13.59 -13.42
C ALA A 25 1.98 -14.52 -14.63
N THR A 26 2.29 -13.98 -15.81
CA THR A 26 2.58 -14.79 -17.01
C THR A 26 3.83 -15.64 -16.84
N ILE A 27 4.91 -15.10 -16.26
CA ILE A 27 6.16 -15.85 -16.01
C ILE A 27 5.93 -17.00 -15.02
N PHE A 28 5.18 -16.76 -13.95
CA PHE A 28 4.94 -17.74 -12.87
C PHE A 28 3.66 -18.58 -13.07
N GLN A 29 3.21 -18.75 -14.32
CA GLN A 29 2.06 -19.60 -14.68
C GLN A 29 0.78 -19.29 -13.87
N HIS A 30 0.56 -18.02 -13.54
CA HIS A 30 -0.57 -17.55 -12.73
C HIS A 30 -0.70 -18.20 -11.34
N SER A 31 0.41 -18.60 -10.70
CA SER A 31 0.40 -19.01 -9.28
C SER A 31 -0.10 -17.87 -8.40
N LYS A 32 -1.33 -18.01 -7.91
CA LYS A 32 -2.05 -16.98 -7.15
C LYS A 32 -1.38 -16.71 -5.82
N GLU A 33 -0.99 -17.79 -5.15
CA GLU A 33 -0.32 -17.78 -3.85
C GLU A 33 1.09 -17.20 -3.98
N GLY A 34 1.84 -17.57 -5.03
CA GLY A 34 3.18 -17.05 -5.29
C GLY A 34 3.19 -15.55 -5.55
N LEU A 35 2.24 -15.05 -6.36
CA LEU A 35 2.07 -13.61 -6.62
C LEU A 35 1.71 -12.84 -5.34
N ALA A 36 0.84 -13.40 -4.49
CA ALA A 36 0.49 -12.80 -3.21
C ALA A 36 1.71 -12.72 -2.28
N LEU A 37 2.49 -13.80 -2.17
CA LEU A 37 3.71 -13.82 -1.36
C LEU A 37 4.80 -12.86 -1.85
N LEU A 38 4.96 -12.75 -3.18
CA LEU A 38 5.86 -11.78 -3.81
C LEU A 38 5.42 -10.36 -3.50
N CYS A 39 4.13 -10.06 -3.63
CA CYS A 39 3.56 -8.76 -3.27
C CYS A 39 3.78 -8.43 -1.79
N GLY A 40 3.51 -9.37 -0.89
CA GLY A 40 3.73 -9.20 0.54
C GLY A 40 5.20 -8.89 0.87
N GLY A 41 6.14 -9.61 0.26
CA GLY A 41 7.56 -9.32 0.36
C GLY A 41 7.93 -7.93 -0.18
N PHE A 42 7.36 -7.53 -1.31
CA PHE A 42 7.61 -6.24 -1.94
C PHE A 42 7.11 -5.06 -1.09
N LEU A 43 5.90 -5.14 -0.54
CA LEU A 43 5.34 -4.14 0.36
C LEU A 43 6.12 -4.05 1.67
N VAL A 44 6.43 -5.19 2.30
CA VAL A 44 7.23 -5.21 3.54
C VAL A 44 8.62 -4.60 3.30
N GLY A 45 9.25 -4.90 2.17
CA GLY A 45 10.55 -4.33 1.85
C GLY A 45 10.50 -2.81 1.66
N ILE A 46 9.51 -2.26 0.95
CA ILE A 46 9.39 -0.80 0.81
C ILE A 46 9.10 -0.13 2.15
N LEU A 47 8.25 -0.73 2.99
CA LEU A 47 8.00 -0.21 4.33
C LEU A 47 9.30 -0.14 5.16
N ALA A 48 10.09 -1.21 5.14
CA ALA A 48 11.31 -1.30 5.93
C ALA A 48 12.45 -0.43 5.41
N LEU A 49 12.59 -0.31 4.10
CA LEU A 49 13.73 0.37 3.45
C LEU A 49 13.49 1.87 3.26
N ASP A 50 12.23 2.29 3.07
CA ASP A 50 11.93 3.66 2.68
C ASP A 50 10.91 4.32 3.62
N LEU A 51 9.69 3.79 3.72
CA LEU A 51 8.61 4.51 4.40
C LEU A 51 8.87 4.70 5.91
N ILE A 52 9.31 3.65 6.62
CA ILE A 52 9.61 3.73 8.06
C ILE A 52 10.83 4.62 8.32
N PRO A 53 11.99 4.43 7.65
CA PRO A 53 13.14 5.32 7.80
C PRO A 53 12.80 6.79 7.51
N SER A 54 12.11 7.06 6.39
CA SER A 54 11.67 8.40 6.01
C SER A 54 10.74 9.03 7.04
N ALA A 55 9.80 8.24 7.60
CA ALA A 55 8.90 8.72 8.66
C ALA A 55 9.66 9.07 9.95
N ILE A 56 10.62 8.24 10.38
CA ILE A 56 11.41 8.48 11.60
C ILE A 56 12.34 9.68 11.44
N ASN A 57 12.88 9.90 10.24
CA ASN A 57 13.69 11.08 9.94
C ASN A 57 12.85 12.37 9.95
N ALA A 58 11.58 12.27 9.54
CA ALA A 58 10.64 13.39 9.45
C ALA A 58 9.98 13.76 10.78
N TYR A 59 9.60 12.75 11.57
CA TYR A 59 8.72 12.90 12.71
C TYR A 59 9.27 12.18 13.93
N LYS A 60 8.81 12.60 15.11
CA LYS A 60 9.19 11.95 16.36
C LYS A 60 8.56 10.56 16.46
N LEU A 61 9.38 9.59 16.85
CA LEU A 61 9.00 8.17 17.00
C LEU A 61 7.70 7.93 17.80
N PRO A 62 7.38 8.64 18.91
CA PRO A 62 6.17 8.36 19.68
C PRO A 62 4.87 8.56 18.89
N GLY A 63 4.82 9.55 18.00
CA GLY A 63 3.64 9.81 17.19
C GLY A 63 3.42 8.72 16.13
N ILE A 64 4.50 8.30 15.46
CA ILE A 64 4.47 7.19 14.50
C ILE A 64 4.05 5.89 15.20
N ALA A 65 4.64 5.57 16.35
CA ALA A 65 4.32 4.36 17.11
C ALA A 65 2.85 4.33 17.56
N LEU A 66 2.33 5.46 18.05
CA LEU A 66 0.92 5.60 18.39
C LEU A 66 0.03 5.41 17.16
N GLY A 67 0.41 6.01 16.03
CA GLY A 67 -0.30 5.85 14.76
C GLY A 67 -0.36 4.40 14.31
N ILE A 68 0.76 3.68 14.34
CA ILE A 68 0.84 2.24 13.99
C ILE A 68 -0.10 1.43 14.89
N LEU A 69 -0.12 1.71 16.20
CA LEU A 69 -1.02 1.04 17.13
C LEU A 69 -2.50 1.32 16.81
N ILE A 70 -2.86 2.56 16.48
CA ILE A 70 -4.21 2.94 16.08
C ILE A 70 -4.61 2.22 14.78
N GLY A 71 -3.72 2.21 13.77
CA GLY A 71 -3.93 1.49 12.52
C GLY A 71 -4.15 -0.01 12.74
N PHE A 72 -3.40 -0.59 13.67
CA PHE A 72 -3.57 -2.00 14.08
C PHE A 72 -4.93 -2.28 14.70
N ILE A 73 -5.33 -1.49 15.69
CA ILE A 73 -6.63 -1.62 16.35
C ILE A 73 -7.76 -1.43 15.34
N PHE A 74 -7.63 -0.45 14.45
CA PHE A 74 -8.62 -0.18 13.42
C PHE A 74 -8.82 -1.38 12.49
N LEU A 75 -7.74 -1.96 11.95
CA LEU A 75 -7.87 -3.11 11.05
C LEU A 75 -8.45 -4.33 11.76
N LEU A 76 -8.11 -4.53 13.04
CA LEU A 76 -8.69 -5.58 13.87
C LEU A 76 -10.23 -5.42 13.96
N LEU A 77 -10.71 -4.21 14.25
CA LEU A 77 -12.13 -3.89 14.36
C LEU A 77 -12.89 -4.07 13.04
N VAL A 78 -12.28 -3.64 11.93
CA VAL A 78 -12.82 -3.87 10.59
C VAL A 78 -12.93 -5.37 10.34
N ASN A 79 -11.86 -6.13 10.55
CA ASN A 79 -11.86 -7.56 10.30
C ASN A 79 -12.92 -8.30 11.13
N THR A 80 -13.11 -7.95 12.41
CA THR A 80 -14.16 -8.54 13.26
C THR A 80 -15.57 -8.18 12.80
N SER A 81 -15.77 -6.95 12.29
CA SER A 81 -17.09 -6.49 11.83
C SER A 81 -17.51 -7.10 10.49
N PHE A 82 -16.54 -7.48 9.66
CA PHE A 82 -16.76 -8.09 8.34
C PHE A 82 -16.66 -9.63 8.35
N HIS A 83 -16.66 -10.30 9.51
CA HIS A 83 -16.72 -11.76 9.62
C HIS A 83 -18.08 -12.32 9.14
N SER A 84 -18.23 -12.42 7.82
CA SER A 84 -19.28 -13.18 7.15
C SER A 84 -18.68 -14.48 6.57
N SER A 85 -18.99 -15.58 7.26
CA SER A 85 -19.06 -17.02 6.90
C SER A 85 -18.13 -17.72 5.89
N ASN A 86 -17.28 -17.08 5.08
CA ASN A 86 -16.46 -17.80 4.10
C ASN A 86 -14.95 -17.60 4.30
N GLN A 87 -14.40 -18.48 5.13
CA GLN A 87 -12.97 -18.74 5.22
C GLN A 87 -12.45 -19.16 3.84
N HIS A 88 -11.54 -18.38 3.24
CA HIS A 88 -10.31 -18.86 2.53
C HIS A 88 -9.76 -17.93 1.44
N LYS A 89 -10.38 -16.80 1.10
CA LYS A 89 -9.76 -15.82 0.18
C LYS A 89 -9.88 -14.39 0.71
N PRO A 90 -8.85 -13.52 0.57
CA PRO A 90 -9.10 -12.08 0.65
C PRO A 90 -10.19 -11.80 -0.37
N SER A 91 -11.36 -11.32 0.03
CA SER A 91 -12.25 -10.80 -0.99
C SER A 91 -11.52 -9.60 -1.60
N VAL A 92 -11.50 -9.48 -2.93
CA VAL A 92 -10.99 -8.29 -3.63
C VAL A 92 -11.49 -7.01 -2.95
N TYR A 93 -12.73 -7.04 -2.46
CA TYR A 93 -13.38 -5.96 -1.71
C TYR A 93 -12.67 -5.59 -0.42
N LEU A 94 -12.28 -6.56 0.42
CA LEU A 94 -11.64 -6.27 1.71
C LEU A 94 -10.25 -5.65 1.52
N LEU A 95 -9.47 -6.17 0.55
CA LEU A 95 -8.19 -5.55 0.17
C LEU A 95 -8.41 -4.14 -0.38
N THR A 96 -9.37 -3.97 -1.28
CA THR A 96 -9.69 -2.66 -1.86
C THR A 96 -10.06 -1.66 -0.76
N ILE A 97 -10.93 -2.04 0.18
CA ILE A 97 -11.33 -1.21 1.33
C ILE A 97 -10.11 -0.86 2.20
N ALA A 98 -9.26 -1.83 2.53
CA ALA A 98 -8.05 -1.58 3.31
C ALA A 98 -7.13 -0.58 2.59
N LEU A 99 -7.07 -0.66 1.25
CA LEU A 99 -6.33 0.31 0.45
C LEU A 99 -6.94 1.70 0.54
N PHE A 100 -8.24 1.86 0.30
CA PHE A 100 -8.91 3.15 0.47
C PHE A 100 -8.68 3.78 1.85
N ILE A 101 -8.76 2.97 2.91
CA ILE A 101 -8.64 3.48 4.28
C ILE A 101 -7.22 3.95 4.59
N HIS A 102 -6.17 3.23 4.17
CA HIS A 102 -4.80 3.71 4.43
C HIS A 102 -4.45 4.94 3.58
N THR A 103 -5.07 5.08 2.40
CA THR A 103 -4.83 6.21 1.49
C THR A 103 -5.26 7.53 2.14
N ILE A 104 -6.34 7.55 2.92
CA ILE A 104 -6.85 8.75 3.59
C ILE A 104 -5.79 9.46 4.49
N PRO A 105 -5.25 8.82 5.54
CA PRO A 105 -4.29 9.47 6.43
C PRO A 105 -2.99 9.86 5.71
N LEU A 106 -2.56 9.07 4.73
CA LEU A 106 -1.40 9.37 3.88
C LEU A 106 -1.63 10.64 3.05
N SER A 107 -2.76 10.72 2.33
CA SER A 107 -3.13 11.87 1.51
C SER A 107 -3.27 13.15 2.31
N LEU A 108 -3.89 13.09 3.50
CA LEU A 108 -4.01 14.24 4.40
C LEU A 108 -2.64 14.77 4.84
N THR A 109 -1.72 13.85 5.15
CA THR A 109 -0.34 14.18 5.54
C THR A 109 0.37 14.85 4.37
N ILE A 110 0.35 14.26 3.18
CA ILE A 110 0.97 14.83 1.98
C ILE A 110 0.39 16.20 1.64
N GLY A 111 -0.93 16.37 1.74
CA GLY A 111 -1.61 17.64 1.52
C GLY A 111 -1.08 18.76 2.42
N ASN A 112 -0.83 18.47 3.70
CA ASN A 112 -0.22 19.42 4.64
C ASN A 112 1.23 19.77 4.30
N LEU A 113 1.93 18.86 3.60
CA LEU A 113 3.33 19.06 3.24
C LEU A 113 3.51 19.82 1.93
N LEU A 114 2.47 19.99 1.09
CA LEU A 114 2.61 20.54 -0.26
C LEU A 114 3.22 21.95 -0.32
N GLU A 115 3.10 22.73 0.75
CA GLU A 115 3.65 24.08 0.84
C GLU A 115 5.14 24.10 1.26
N ASP A 116 5.69 22.97 1.73
CA ASP A 116 7.04 22.89 2.31
C ASP A 116 8.08 22.30 1.31
N SER A 117 9.03 23.13 0.86
CA SER A 117 9.65 22.96 -0.47
C SER A 117 10.69 21.83 -0.68
N SER A 118 11.37 21.34 0.35
CA SER A 118 12.39 20.28 0.22
C SER A 118 11.87 18.93 0.69
N PHE A 119 11.16 18.93 1.81
CA PHE A 119 10.65 17.75 2.49
C PHE A 119 9.44 17.12 1.78
N ALA A 120 8.54 17.95 1.23
CA ALA A 120 7.41 17.48 0.43
C ALA A 120 7.88 16.65 -0.76
N ARG A 121 9.00 17.01 -1.39
CA ARG A 121 9.52 16.29 -2.55
C ARG A 121 9.98 14.87 -2.19
N SER A 122 10.71 14.70 -1.09
CA SER A 122 11.20 13.37 -0.68
C SER A 122 10.05 12.42 -0.32
N ILE A 123 9.11 12.88 0.52
CA ILE A 123 7.96 12.03 0.91
C ILE A 123 7.01 11.81 -0.26
N THR A 124 6.77 12.82 -1.10
CA THR A 124 5.88 12.65 -2.26
C THR A 124 6.46 11.66 -3.26
N THR A 125 7.76 11.69 -3.54
CA THR A 125 8.42 10.72 -4.43
C THR A 125 8.36 9.31 -3.86
N SER A 126 8.75 9.12 -2.59
CA SER A 126 8.60 7.83 -1.87
C SER A 126 7.14 7.33 -1.90
N THR A 127 6.18 8.26 -1.78
CA THR A 127 4.75 7.93 -1.81
C THR A 127 4.29 7.44 -3.17
N ILE A 128 4.63 8.18 -4.24
CA ILE A 128 4.33 7.81 -5.61
C ILE A 128 4.86 6.40 -5.91
N LEU A 129 6.07 6.13 -5.45
CA LEU A 129 6.77 4.89 -5.67
C LEU A 129 6.14 3.71 -4.92
N HIS A 130 5.64 3.89 -3.68
CA HIS A 130 4.97 2.80 -2.97
C HIS A 130 3.63 2.37 -3.58
N HIS A 131 2.97 3.24 -4.36
CA HIS A 131 1.73 2.88 -5.03
C HIS A 131 1.95 1.89 -6.19
N ILE A 132 3.19 1.70 -6.68
CA ILE A 132 3.50 0.65 -7.66
C ILE A 132 3.22 -0.75 -7.06
N PRO A 133 3.76 -1.14 -5.90
CA PRO A 133 3.38 -2.39 -5.22
C PRO A 133 1.88 -2.54 -4.94
N GLU A 134 1.16 -1.45 -4.68
CA GLU A 134 -0.29 -1.52 -4.45
C GLU A 134 -1.07 -1.84 -5.74
N GLY A 135 -0.67 -1.24 -6.87
CA GLY A 135 -1.17 -1.60 -8.19
C GLY A 135 -0.89 -3.06 -8.54
N PHE A 136 0.31 -3.52 -8.17
CA PHE A 136 0.71 -4.93 -8.28
C PHE A 136 -0.19 -5.83 -7.43
N ALA A 137 -0.44 -5.46 -6.17
CA ALA A 137 -1.25 -6.19 -5.21
C ALA A 137 -2.68 -6.37 -5.71
N LEU A 138 -3.34 -5.27 -6.07
CA LEU A 138 -4.72 -5.27 -6.56
C LEU A 138 -4.83 -6.10 -7.83
N THR A 139 -3.91 -5.94 -8.76
CA THR A 139 -3.95 -6.68 -10.03
C THR A 139 -3.77 -8.16 -9.81
N SER A 140 -2.80 -8.56 -8.97
CA SER A 140 -2.57 -9.96 -8.62
C SER A 140 -3.84 -10.61 -8.05
N VAL A 141 -4.53 -9.93 -7.14
CA VAL A 141 -5.77 -10.45 -6.53
C VAL A 141 -6.93 -10.45 -7.53
N PHE A 142 -7.11 -9.40 -8.33
CA PHE A 142 -8.16 -9.34 -9.36
C PHE A 142 -8.00 -10.45 -10.41
N VAL A 143 -6.78 -10.65 -10.91
CA VAL A 143 -6.43 -11.74 -11.84
C VAL A 143 -6.68 -13.10 -11.18
N SER A 144 -6.28 -13.27 -9.92
CA SER A 144 -6.49 -14.51 -9.18
C SER A 144 -7.98 -14.89 -9.02
N GLN A 145 -8.86 -13.88 -8.99
CA GLN A 145 -10.31 -14.05 -8.82
C GLN A 145 -11.08 -14.01 -10.14
N GLY A 146 -10.41 -13.88 -11.29
CA GLY A 146 -11.06 -13.82 -12.59
C GLY A 146 -11.98 -12.60 -12.75
N GLN A 147 -11.71 -11.52 -12.01
CA GLN A 147 -12.50 -10.29 -12.10
C GLN A 147 -12.22 -9.58 -13.43
N LYS A 148 -13.21 -8.84 -13.93
CA LYS A 148 -13.07 -8.08 -15.17
C LYS A 148 -12.03 -6.97 -15.00
N ILE A 149 -11.14 -6.81 -15.97
CA ILE A 149 -10.10 -5.77 -15.96
C ILE A 149 -10.70 -4.35 -15.86
N ILE A 150 -11.92 -4.16 -16.35
CA ILE A 150 -12.61 -2.86 -16.24
C ILE A 150 -12.91 -2.50 -14.78
N ASN A 151 -13.19 -3.48 -13.92
CA ASN A 151 -13.43 -3.24 -12.49
C ASN A 151 -12.13 -2.84 -11.78
N LEU A 152 -10.99 -3.40 -12.20
CA LEU A 152 -9.67 -3.00 -11.71
C LEU A 152 -9.36 -1.56 -12.12
N PHE A 153 -9.62 -1.21 -13.39
CA PHE A 153 -9.40 0.14 -13.88
C PHE A 153 -10.28 1.18 -13.16
N LEU A 154 -11.56 0.87 -12.95
CA LEU A 154 -12.46 1.69 -12.14
C LEU A 154 -11.95 1.83 -10.70
N CYS A 155 -11.43 0.76 -10.10
CA CYS A 155 -10.83 0.80 -8.77
C CYS A 155 -9.65 1.77 -8.72
N PHE A 156 -8.75 1.75 -9.71
CA PHE A 156 -7.62 2.69 -9.79
C PHE A 156 -8.06 4.14 -9.95
N ILE A 157 -9.08 4.40 -10.78
CA ILE A 157 -9.67 5.73 -10.91
C ILE A 157 -10.24 6.19 -9.56
N SER A 158 -11.00 5.34 -8.88
CA SER A 158 -11.59 5.67 -7.59
C SER A 158 -10.54 5.92 -6.51
N LEU A 159 -9.46 5.12 -6.44
CA LEU A 159 -8.34 5.35 -5.52
C LEU A 159 -7.62 6.66 -5.82
N SER A 160 -7.35 6.94 -7.09
CA SER A 160 -6.71 8.20 -7.53
C SER A 160 -7.57 9.42 -7.19
N PHE A 161 -8.89 9.32 -7.37
CA PHE A 161 -9.84 10.36 -6.98
C PHE A 161 -9.84 10.57 -5.46
N CYS A 162 -9.93 9.48 -4.69
CA CYS A 162 -9.86 9.52 -3.23
C CYS A 162 -8.57 10.20 -2.76
N PHE A 163 -7.43 9.78 -3.28
CA PHE A 163 -6.12 10.34 -2.96
C PHE A 163 -6.04 11.84 -3.26
N SER A 164 -6.48 12.26 -4.45
CA SER A 164 -6.51 13.68 -4.85
C SER A 164 -7.40 14.51 -3.91
N MET A 165 -8.57 13.98 -3.58
CA MET A 165 -9.55 14.66 -2.73
C MET A 165 -9.00 14.88 -1.32
N PHE A 166 -8.40 13.85 -0.71
CA PHE A 166 -7.81 13.98 0.62
C PHE A 166 -6.50 14.77 0.65
N ILE A 167 -5.72 14.81 -0.43
CA ILE A 167 -4.60 15.76 -0.55
C ILE A 167 -5.13 17.19 -0.56
N TRP A 168 -6.17 17.46 -1.36
CA TRP A 168 -6.77 18.78 -1.41
C TRP A 168 -7.31 19.21 -0.05
N ILE A 169 -8.02 18.32 0.67
CA ILE A 169 -8.45 18.56 2.05
C ILE A 169 -7.25 18.82 2.95
N GLY A 170 -6.23 17.98 2.89
CA GLY A 170 -5.01 18.12 3.69
C GLY A 170 -4.34 19.47 3.49
N ASN A 171 -4.32 19.99 2.26
CA ASN A 171 -3.75 21.31 1.97
C ASN A 171 -4.56 22.48 2.56
N HIS A 172 -5.81 22.26 2.96
CA HIS A 172 -6.68 23.30 3.55
C HIS A 172 -6.89 23.12 5.06
N ILE A 173 -6.51 21.97 5.62
CA ILE A 173 -6.57 21.71 7.06
C ILE A 173 -5.17 21.84 7.63
N HIS A 174 -5.00 22.71 8.63
CA HIS A 174 -3.72 22.84 9.32
C HIS A 174 -3.55 21.70 10.34
N LEU A 175 -2.73 20.70 10.02
CA LEU A 175 -2.37 19.60 10.90
C LEU A 175 -1.02 19.88 11.54
N ASP A 176 -0.96 19.84 12.87
CA ASP A 176 0.31 19.96 13.57
C ASP A 176 1.22 18.74 13.30
N MET A 177 2.53 18.91 13.54
CA MET A 177 3.52 17.84 13.33
C MET A 177 3.17 16.55 14.09
N LYS A 178 2.46 16.65 15.23
CA LYS A 178 2.01 15.48 15.99
C LYS A 178 0.91 14.74 15.24
N ALA A 179 -0.15 15.43 14.80
CA ALA A 179 -1.23 14.82 14.03
C ALA A 179 -0.70 14.20 12.73
N GLN A 180 0.18 14.89 12.00
CA GLN A 180 0.82 14.36 10.80
C GLN A 180 1.60 13.06 11.10
N SER A 181 2.39 13.03 12.18
CA SER A 181 3.14 11.83 12.57
C SER A 181 2.24 10.65 12.93
N ILE A 182 1.08 10.91 13.56
CA ILE A 182 0.09 9.88 13.91
C ILE A 182 -0.58 9.37 12.64
N LEU A 183 -1.00 10.25 11.73
CA LEU A 183 -1.63 9.84 10.47
C LEU A 183 -0.68 9.00 9.61
N LEU A 184 0.58 9.43 9.46
CA LEU A 184 1.58 8.65 8.75
C LEU A 184 1.80 7.28 9.41
N GLY A 185 1.87 7.25 10.75
CA GLY A 185 1.94 6.00 11.51
C GLY A 185 0.73 5.09 11.29
N ILE A 186 -0.49 5.63 11.22
CA ILE A 186 -1.72 4.88 10.90
C ILE A 186 -1.59 4.23 9.53
N SER A 187 -1.15 4.99 8.51
CA SER A 187 -0.96 4.48 7.16
C SER A 187 0.08 3.33 7.13
N ILE A 188 1.24 3.53 7.76
CA ILE A 188 2.28 2.49 7.89
C ILE A 188 1.72 1.23 8.56
N GLY A 189 0.99 1.39 9.67
CA GLY A 189 0.39 0.27 10.40
C GLY A 189 -0.59 -0.52 9.54
N LEU A 190 -1.49 0.16 8.83
CA LEU A 190 -2.48 -0.48 7.96
C LEU A 190 -1.81 -1.27 6.82
N ILE A 191 -0.82 -0.69 6.13
CA ILE A 191 -0.09 -1.38 5.05
C ILE A 191 0.71 -2.55 5.62
N ALA A 192 1.43 -2.37 6.74
CA ALA A 192 2.25 -3.41 7.35
C ALA A 192 1.43 -4.65 7.70
N ILE A 193 0.28 -4.45 8.37
CA ILE A 193 -0.56 -5.56 8.81
C ILE A 193 -1.23 -6.23 7.62
N THR A 194 -1.72 -5.46 6.65
CA THR A 194 -2.30 -6.02 5.42
C THR A 194 -1.27 -6.86 4.67
N SER A 195 -0.04 -6.36 4.54
CA SER A 195 1.09 -7.07 3.91
C SER A 195 1.41 -8.39 4.63
N VAL A 196 1.53 -8.36 5.95
CA VAL A 196 1.87 -9.56 6.73
C VAL A 196 0.70 -10.54 6.82
N ASN A 197 -0.48 -10.11 7.22
CA ASN A 197 -1.60 -11.00 7.49
C ASN A 197 -2.27 -11.51 6.21
N GLU A 198 -2.53 -10.62 5.26
CA GLU A 198 -3.32 -10.97 4.08
C GLU A 198 -2.47 -11.59 2.98
N PHE A 199 -1.28 -11.04 2.74
CA PHE A 199 -0.42 -11.52 1.66
C PHE A 199 0.54 -12.63 2.10
N ILE A 200 1.22 -12.48 3.25
CA ILE A 200 2.22 -13.46 3.69
C ILE A 200 1.58 -14.63 4.44
N LEU A 201 0.99 -14.38 5.62
CA LEU A 201 0.54 -15.43 6.55
C LEU A 201 -0.58 -16.31 5.99
N ARG A 202 -1.44 -15.77 5.12
CA ARG A 202 -2.52 -16.53 4.51
C ARG A 202 -2.03 -17.50 3.44
N ASN A 203 -1.02 -17.10 2.67
CA ASN A 203 -0.53 -17.87 1.53
C ASN A 203 0.65 -18.79 1.87
N ILE A 204 1.42 -18.49 2.92
CA ILE A 204 2.53 -19.34 3.39
C ILE A 204 2.06 -20.72 3.86
N LYS A 205 0.81 -20.83 4.32
CA LYS A 205 0.20 -22.09 4.76
C LYS A 205 -0.20 -23.01 3.60
N VAL A 206 -0.36 -22.46 2.40
CA VAL A 206 -0.85 -23.17 1.21
C VAL A 206 0.33 -23.73 0.39
N MET A 207 1.47 -23.04 0.41
CA MET A 207 2.66 -23.42 -0.36
C MET A 207 3.70 -24.14 0.50
N SER A 208 4.63 -24.85 -0.14
CA SER A 208 5.81 -25.36 0.55
C SER A 208 6.64 -24.21 1.12
N THR A 209 7.19 -24.39 2.32
CA THR A 209 7.98 -23.36 3.03
C THR A 209 9.12 -22.80 2.18
N ARG A 210 9.80 -23.67 1.41
CA ARG A 210 10.86 -23.28 0.48
C ARG A 210 10.35 -22.36 -0.63
N SER A 211 9.25 -22.73 -1.28
CA SER A 211 8.66 -21.90 -2.35
C SER A 211 8.15 -20.57 -1.80
N ALA A 212 7.55 -20.59 -0.61
CA ALA A 212 7.06 -19.38 0.02
C ALA A 212 8.20 -18.42 0.36
N ALA A 213 9.28 -18.94 0.96
CA ALA A 213 10.48 -18.16 1.23
C ALA A 213 11.09 -17.56 -0.04
N THR A 214 11.13 -18.30 -1.15
CA THR A 214 11.66 -17.77 -2.42
C THR A 214 10.82 -16.61 -2.95
N PHE A 215 9.48 -16.68 -2.90
CA PHE A 215 8.63 -15.58 -3.37
C PHE A 215 8.72 -14.35 -2.47
N ILE A 216 8.74 -14.53 -1.15
CA ILE A 216 8.88 -13.41 -0.20
C ILE A 216 10.24 -12.73 -0.39
N LEU A 217 11.33 -13.50 -0.50
CA LEU A 217 12.68 -12.97 -0.73
C LEU A 217 12.78 -12.26 -2.09
N LEU A 218 12.20 -12.82 -3.14
CA LEU A 218 12.18 -12.19 -4.45
C LEU A 218 11.41 -10.86 -4.43
N GLY A 219 10.27 -10.82 -3.72
CA GLY A 219 9.52 -9.58 -3.48
C GLY A 219 10.33 -8.54 -2.73
N TYR A 220 11.01 -8.94 -1.64
CA TYR A 220 11.88 -8.03 -0.88
C TYR A 220 13.07 -7.53 -1.72
N LEU A 221 13.70 -8.39 -2.52
CA LEU A 221 14.76 -8.00 -3.45
C LEU A 221 14.26 -7.00 -4.49
N LEU A 222 13.02 -7.15 -4.96
CA LEU A 222 12.39 -6.16 -5.84
C LEU A 222 12.27 -4.81 -5.13
N SER A 223 11.93 -4.78 -3.83
CA SER A 223 11.95 -3.54 -3.03
C SER A 223 13.34 -2.90 -2.97
N VAL A 224 14.39 -3.72 -2.81
CA VAL A 224 15.77 -3.22 -2.76
C VAL A 224 16.17 -2.61 -4.10
N VAL A 225 15.93 -3.29 -5.21
CA VAL A 225 16.20 -2.75 -6.56
C VAL A 225 15.44 -1.45 -6.75
N PHE A 226 14.18 -1.43 -6.34
CA PHE A 226 13.33 -0.26 -6.47
C PHE A 226 13.84 0.94 -5.65
N HIS A 227 14.25 0.71 -4.40
CA HIS A 227 14.82 1.74 -3.52
C HIS A 227 16.19 2.27 -3.98
N VAL A 228 16.97 1.45 -4.71
CA VAL A 228 18.28 1.89 -5.25
C VAL A 228 18.12 2.68 -6.54
N VAL A 229 17.12 2.33 -7.36
CA VAL A 229 16.90 2.95 -8.68
C VAL A 229 16.16 4.29 -8.57
N PHE A 230 15.27 4.43 -7.59
CA PHE A 230 14.40 5.60 -7.42
C PHE A 230 14.57 6.24 -6.04
#